data_AF-A0A3D3UDE1-F1
#
_entry.id   AF-A0A3D3UDE1-F1
#
_cell.length_a   1.000
_cell.length_b   1.000
_cell.length_c   1.000
_cell.angle_alpha   90.00
_cell.angle_beta   90.00
_cell.angle_gamma   90.00
#
_symmetry.space_group_name_H-M   'P 1'
#
loop_
_entity.id
_entity.type
_entity.pdbx_description
1 polymer ?
#
loop_
_entity_poly.entity_id
_entity_poly.type
_entity_poly.pdbx_seq_one_letter_code
_entity_poly.pdbx_strand_id
1 'polypeptide(L)'
;LGAPNSSNSKRLVEVALRAGCPRAELLQRAADLDIDGFDGIGTLGITAGASAPEVLVQEVLNAFADRFDLTVEEVAVTREAIEFKLPRELIG
;
A
#
# COMPACT_ATOMS: atom_id res chain seq x y z
N LEU A 1 -0.21 1.37 -2.96
CA LEU A 1 -1.37 0.67 -3.55
C LEU A 1 -2.58 1.57 -3.61
N GLY A 2 -3.23 1.65 -4.76
CA GLY A 2 -4.44 2.46 -4.94
C GLY A 2 -4.77 2.75 -6.40
N ALA A 3 -5.93 3.36 -6.63
CA ALA A 3 -6.37 3.69 -7.98
C ALA A 3 -5.52 4.82 -8.60
N PRO A 4 -5.27 4.81 -9.92
CA PRO A 4 -4.40 5.74 -10.62
C PRO A 4 -5.00 7.14 -10.73
N ASN A 5 -6.28 7.30 -10.42
CA ASN A 5 -6.96 8.59 -10.31
C ASN A 5 -7.06 9.10 -8.86
N SER A 6 -6.56 8.34 -7.87
CA SER A 6 -6.59 8.76 -6.47
C SER A 6 -5.47 9.77 -6.17
N SER A 7 -5.85 11.02 -5.88
CA SER A 7 -4.89 12.06 -5.48
C SER A 7 -4.13 11.69 -4.21
N ASN A 8 -4.80 11.12 -3.20
CA ASN A 8 -4.14 10.66 -1.98
C ASN A 8 -3.08 9.58 -2.28
N SER A 9 -3.41 8.60 -3.11
CA SER A 9 -2.47 7.50 -3.44
C SER A 9 -1.24 8.03 -4.21
N LYS A 10 -1.42 9.00 -5.12
CA LYS A 10 -0.29 9.67 -5.79
C LYS A 10 0.58 10.45 -4.82
N ARG A 11 -0.03 11.14 -3.85
CA ARG A 11 0.70 11.90 -2.84
C ARG A 11 1.59 11.00 -1.98
N LEU A 12 1.17 9.78 -1.64
CA LEU A 12 2.04 8.83 -0.93
C LEU A 12 3.33 8.53 -1.70
N VAL A 13 3.24 8.34 -3.03
CA VAL A 13 4.42 8.15 -3.89
C VAL A 13 5.30 9.40 -3.90
N GLU A 14 4.71 10.59 -4.08
CA GLU A 14 5.45 11.86 -4.02
C GLU A 14 6.21 12.02 -2.69
N VAL A 15 5.57 11.68 -1.57
CA VAL A 15 6.16 11.76 -0.23
C VAL A 15 7.33 10.79 -0.10
N ALA A 16 7.19 9.55 -0.53
CA ALA A 16 8.27 8.56 -0.47
C ALA A 16 9.50 9.00 -1.28
N LEU A 17 9.29 9.49 -2.51
CA LEU A 17 10.39 10.00 -3.35
C LEU A 17 11.05 11.23 -2.72
N ARG A 18 10.26 12.18 -2.20
CA ARG A 18 10.79 13.37 -1.52
C ARG A 18 11.54 13.05 -0.22
N ALA A 19 11.18 11.96 0.45
CA ALA A 19 11.87 11.45 1.63
C ALA A 19 13.19 10.74 1.29
N GLY A 20 13.55 10.63 0.01
CA GLY A 20 14.81 10.04 -0.45
C GLY A 20 14.70 8.56 -0.85
N CYS A 21 13.50 8.01 -0.96
CA CYS A 21 13.35 6.66 -1.50
C CYS A 21 13.81 6.64 -2.97
N PRO A 22 14.76 5.76 -3.35
CA PRO A 22 15.30 5.74 -4.71
C PRO A 22 14.25 5.30 -5.75
N ARG A 23 13.24 4.53 -5.34
CA ARG A 23 12.17 4.02 -6.18
C ARG A 23 10.86 3.96 -5.40
N ALA A 24 9.81 4.57 -5.91
CA ALA A 24 8.46 4.45 -5.35
C ALA A 24 7.44 4.48 -6.49
N GLU A 25 6.46 3.58 -6.43
CA GLU A 25 5.52 3.34 -7.52
C GLU A 25 4.09 3.20 -7.01
N LEU A 26 3.13 3.60 -7.85
CA LEU A 26 1.71 3.40 -7.59
C LEU A 26 1.22 2.18 -8.37
N LEU A 27 0.85 1.12 -7.66
CA LEU A 27 0.26 -0.09 -8.23
C LEU A 27 -1.23 -0.15 -7.93
N GLN A 28 -2.02 -0.61 -8.90
CA GLN A 28 -3.44 -0.92 -8.70
C GLN A 28 -3.64 -2.33 -8.13
N ARG A 29 -2.87 -3.29 -8.63
CA ARG A 29 -2.91 -4.70 -8.23
C ARG A 29 -1.49 -5.25 -8.15
N ALA A 30 -1.33 -6.37 -7.45
CA ALA A 30 -0.07 -7.12 -7.50
C ALA A 30 0.26 -7.64 -8.92
N ALA A 31 -0.73 -7.85 -9.77
CA ALA A 31 -0.51 -8.25 -11.16
C ALA A 31 0.25 -7.22 -12.01
N ASP A 32 0.24 -5.94 -11.60
CA ASP A 32 0.98 -4.86 -12.27
C ASP A 32 2.43 -4.73 -11.75
N LEU A 33 2.80 -5.55 -10.75
CA LEU A 33 4.12 -5.51 -10.13
C LEU A 33 5.16 -6.16 -11.05
N ASP A 34 6.14 -5.39 -11.48
CA ASP A 34 7.38 -5.91 -12.04
C ASP A 34 8.30 -6.40 -10.90
N ILE A 35 8.09 -7.65 -10.47
CA ILE A 35 8.83 -8.24 -9.33
C ILE A 35 10.32 -8.40 -9.62
N ASP A 36 10.70 -8.66 -10.87
CA ASP A 36 12.10 -8.79 -11.29
C ASP A 36 12.88 -7.48 -11.06
N GLY A 37 12.20 -6.34 -11.22
CA GLY A 37 12.80 -5.03 -10.95
C GLY A 37 13.17 -4.80 -9.47
N PHE A 38 12.73 -5.66 -8.55
CA PHE A 38 13.05 -5.58 -7.12
C PHE A 38 14.17 -6.52 -6.69
N ASP A 39 14.85 -7.20 -7.61
CA ASP A 39 16.00 -8.03 -7.27
C ASP A 39 17.10 -7.21 -6.56
N GLY A 40 17.58 -7.73 -5.43
CA GLY A 40 18.64 -7.11 -4.63
C GLY A 40 18.17 -6.08 -3.61
N ILE A 41 16.86 -5.82 -3.47
CA ILE A 41 16.37 -5.00 -2.36
C ILE A 41 16.50 -5.75 -1.03
N GLY A 42 16.95 -5.08 0.01
CA GLY A 42 16.96 -5.62 1.38
C GLY A 42 15.71 -5.25 2.20
N THR A 43 14.93 -4.27 1.74
CA THR A 43 13.77 -3.75 2.48
C THR A 43 12.78 -3.11 1.51
N LEU A 44 11.50 -3.45 1.65
CA LEU A 44 10.39 -2.90 0.87
C LEU A 44 9.38 -2.23 1.79
N GLY A 45 9.08 -0.96 1.54
CA GLY A 45 7.96 -0.27 2.17
C GLY A 45 6.67 -0.47 1.37
N ILE A 46 5.62 -0.98 2.02
CA ILE A 46 4.29 -1.10 1.41
C ILE A 46 3.31 -0.19 2.15
N THR A 47 2.52 0.56 1.39
CA THR A 47 1.43 1.37 1.94
C THR A 47 0.27 1.44 0.95
N ALA A 48 -0.91 1.78 1.47
CA ALA A 48 -2.16 1.83 0.73
C ALA A 48 -2.82 3.20 0.91
N GLY A 49 -3.40 3.74 -0.17
CA GLY A 49 -4.25 4.92 -0.04
C GLY A 49 -5.50 4.62 0.79
N ALA A 50 -6.10 5.62 1.41
CA ALA A 50 -7.26 5.46 2.32
C ALA A 50 -8.48 4.72 1.70
N SER A 51 -8.57 4.66 0.36
CA SER A 51 -9.64 3.99 -0.37
C SER A 51 -9.25 2.60 -0.89
N ALA A 52 -8.04 2.12 -0.62
CA ALA A 52 -7.55 0.84 -1.11
C ALA A 52 -7.87 -0.27 -0.08
N PRO A 53 -8.52 -1.37 -0.50
CA PRO A 53 -8.83 -2.45 0.42
C PRO A 53 -7.57 -3.22 0.82
N GLU A 54 -7.56 -3.73 2.05
CA GLU A 54 -6.44 -4.47 2.65
C GLU A 54 -5.98 -5.66 1.80
N VAL A 55 -6.91 -6.30 1.08
CA VAL A 55 -6.61 -7.41 0.16
C VAL A 55 -5.53 -7.06 -0.87
N LEU A 56 -5.43 -5.80 -1.31
CA LEU A 56 -4.39 -5.39 -2.25
C LEU A 56 -3.00 -5.41 -1.63
N VAL A 57 -2.88 -5.08 -0.33
CA VAL A 57 -1.63 -5.16 0.41
C VAL A 57 -1.20 -6.62 0.51
N GLN A 58 -2.15 -7.48 0.87
CA GLN A 58 -1.92 -8.92 0.98
C GLN A 58 -1.54 -9.56 -0.36
N GLU A 59 -2.18 -9.16 -1.47
CA GLU A 59 -1.81 -9.61 -2.82
C GLU A 59 -0.34 -9.31 -3.13
N VAL A 60 0.17 -8.12 -2.78
CA VAL A 60 1.58 -7.75 -3.01
C VAL A 60 2.50 -8.55 -2.09
N LEU A 61 2.17 -8.66 -0.80
CA LEU A 61 2.96 -9.46 0.13
C LEU A 61 3.10 -10.91 -0.35
N ASN A 62 2.01 -11.51 -0.81
CA ASN A 62 2.02 -12.87 -1.36
C ASN A 62 2.89 -12.98 -2.61
N ALA A 63 2.81 -12.02 -3.54
CA ALA A 63 3.65 -12.01 -4.73
C ALA A 63 5.16 -11.99 -4.39
N PHE A 64 5.55 -11.23 -3.36
CA PHE A 64 6.93 -11.26 -2.85
C PHE A 64 7.27 -12.56 -2.11
N ALA A 65 6.33 -13.12 -1.34
CA ALA A 65 6.53 -14.35 -0.57
C ALA A 65 6.75 -15.58 -1.48
N ASP A 66 6.18 -15.58 -2.69
CA ASP A 66 6.38 -16.64 -3.68
C ASP A 66 7.83 -16.69 -4.22
N ARG A 67 8.60 -15.59 -4.08
CA ARG A 67 9.96 -15.46 -4.62
C ARG A 67 11.05 -15.29 -3.54
N PHE A 68 10.70 -14.77 -2.38
CA PHE A 68 11.65 -14.40 -1.33
C PHE A 68 11.19 -14.87 0.05
N ASP A 69 12.16 -15.15 0.93
CA ASP A 69 11.87 -15.31 2.36
C ASP A 69 11.60 -13.94 2.98
N LEU A 70 10.36 -13.73 3.45
CA LEU A 70 9.92 -12.45 4.00
C LEU A 70 9.93 -12.45 5.53
N THR A 71 10.37 -11.33 6.10
CA THR A 71 10.00 -10.93 7.46
C THR A 71 9.12 -9.70 7.36
N VAL A 72 7.87 -9.81 7.82
CA VAL A 72 6.88 -8.73 7.74
C VAL A 72 6.78 -8.04 9.09
N GLU A 73 6.97 -6.73 9.11
CA GLU A 73 6.78 -5.88 10.28
C GLU A 73 5.72 -4.82 9.96
N GLU A 74 4.66 -4.77 10.77
CA GLU A 74 3.65 -3.72 10.67
C GLU A 74 4.08 -2.51 11.52
N VAL A 75 4.27 -1.36 10.85
CA VAL A 75 4.68 -0.12 11.50
C VAL A 75 3.51 0.85 11.58
N ALA A 76 2.95 1.01 12.79
CA ALA A 76 1.89 1.98 13.07
C ALA A 76 2.45 3.16 13.89
N VAL A 77 2.58 4.33 13.28
CA VAL A 77 3.10 5.55 13.93
C VAL A 77 2.02 6.26 14.76
N THR A 78 0.76 6.18 14.31
CA THR A 78 -0.40 6.84 14.93
C THR A 78 -1.58 5.89 14.95
N ARG A 79 -2.38 5.90 16.02
CA ARG A 79 -3.65 5.18 16.10
C ARG A 79 -4.81 6.11 15.72
N GLU A 80 -5.56 5.73 14.70
CA GLU A 80 -6.80 6.41 14.30
C GLU A 80 -8.00 5.68 14.91
N ALA A 81 -8.91 6.40 15.57
CA ALA A 81 -10.07 5.83 16.26
C ALA A 81 -11.40 6.50 15.84
N ILE A 82 -11.38 7.29 14.76
CA ILE A 82 -12.56 8.00 14.27
C ILE A 82 -13.40 7.03 13.43
N GLU A 83 -14.65 6.82 13.85
CA GLU A 83 -15.64 6.04 13.11
C GLU A 83 -16.83 6.92 12.74
N PHE A 84 -17.19 6.93 11.45
CA PHE A 84 -18.38 7.63 10.97
C PHE A 84 -19.56 6.66 10.90
N LYS A 85 -20.53 6.84 11.79
CA LYS A 85 -21.75 6.03 11.80
C LYS A 85 -22.62 6.36 10.58
N LEU A 86 -23.25 5.34 10.03
CA LEU A 86 -24.25 5.52 8.99
C LEU A 86 -25.44 6.35 9.55
N PRO A 87 -25.98 7.31 8.77
CA PRO A 87 -27.23 7.99 9.11
C PRO A 87 -28.34 6.99 9.41
N ARG A 88 -29.18 7.31 10.40
CA ARG A 88 -30.29 6.43 10.82
C ARG A 88 -31.26 6.08 9.68
N GLU A 89 -31.37 6.92 8.65
CA GLU A 89 -32.22 6.69 7.48
C GLU A 89 -31.68 5.63 6.52
N LEU A 90 -30.40 5.25 6.64
CA LEU A 90 -29.73 4.23 5.81
C LEU A 90 -29.53 2.91 6.56
N ILE A 91 -29.84 2.89 7.86
CA ILE A 91 -29.85 1.69 8.69
C ILE A 91 -31.32 1.24 8.74
N GLY A 92 -31.68 0.31 7.85
CA GLY A 92 -33.04 -0.23 7.73
C GLY A 92 -33.60 -0.84 9.01
#